data_AF-A0A1Y2E8I5-F1
#
_entry.id   AF-A0A1Y2E8I5-F1
#
_cell.length_a   1.000
_cell.length_b   1.000
_cell.length_c   1.000
_cell.angle_alpha   90.00
_cell.angle_beta   90.00
_cell.angle_gamma   90.00
#
_symmetry.space_group_name_H-M   'P 1'
#
loop_
_entity.id
_entity.type
_entity.pdbx_description
1 polymer ?
#
loop_
_entity_poly.entity_id
_entity_poly.type
_entity_poly.pdbx_seq_one_letter_code
_entity_poly.pdbx_strand_id
1 'polypeptide(L)'
;FGRFRPDFLSRCQINTDMVKEIIAGQYIVDGLPVGHDRLFDLSICTNPNTKILDEGRRSFPSGHSSTICSTFVLLTFYLAGKLRVFDHRVYIWRLVISILPIFGAIYIMSTRHQDNLHHWSDLLGGAILGSLVAIIVYHFFYPPVTSFYSNKPY
;
A
#
# COMPACT_ATOMS: atom_id res chain seq x y z
N PHE A 1 -8.06 -10.98 8.18
CA PHE A 1 -6.62 -11.09 7.85
C PHE A 1 -6.12 -9.70 7.50
N GLY A 2 -5.15 -9.19 8.26
CA GLY A 2 -4.62 -7.82 8.16
C GLY A 2 -4.93 -6.99 9.41
N ARG A 3 -3.94 -6.19 9.86
CA ARG A 3 -4.07 -5.18 10.93
C ARG A 3 -5.15 -4.16 10.53
N PHE A 4 -5.80 -3.49 11.48
CA PHE A 4 -6.74 -2.39 11.20
C PHE A 4 -6.01 -1.11 10.74
N ARG A 5 -6.67 -0.27 9.94
CA ARG A 5 -6.11 1.03 9.56
C ARG A 5 -6.00 1.94 10.78
N PRO A 6 -5.05 2.88 10.82
CA PRO A 6 -4.93 3.85 11.92
C PRO A 6 -6.21 4.66 12.18
N ASP A 7 -7.03 4.89 11.16
CA ASP A 7 -8.30 5.62 11.24
C ASP A 7 -9.52 4.72 11.55
N PHE A 8 -9.31 3.44 11.88
CA PHE A 8 -10.41 2.53 12.16
C PHE A 8 -11.26 3.00 13.37
N LEU A 9 -10.63 3.51 14.44
CA LEU A 9 -11.35 3.96 15.64
C LEU A 9 -12.23 5.18 15.38
N SER A 10 -11.80 6.10 14.49
CA SER A 10 -12.61 7.26 14.12
C SER A 10 -13.81 6.86 13.25
N ARG A 11 -13.63 5.86 12.38
CA ARG A 11 -14.73 5.25 11.60
C ARG A 11 -15.72 4.49 12.47
N CYS A 12 -15.24 3.82 13.52
CA CYS A 12 -16.04 2.97 14.41
C CYS A 12 -17.12 3.75 15.17
N GLN A 13 -16.85 5.01 15.55
CA GLN A 13 -17.73 5.80 16.44
C GLN A 13 -18.10 4.99 17.69
N ILE A 14 -17.09 4.80 18.53
CA ILE A 14 -17.12 3.88 19.67
C ILE A 14 -18.26 4.26 20.63
N ASN A 15 -19.07 3.27 20.99
CA ASN A 15 -20.01 3.40 22.11
C ASN A 15 -19.22 3.36 23.42
N THR A 16 -18.99 4.55 24.01
CA THR A 16 -18.18 4.70 25.22
C THR A 16 -18.83 4.09 26.46
N ASP A 17 -20.15 3.95 26.48
CA ASP A 17 -20.88 3.39 27.62
C ASP A 17 -20.72 1.87 27.66
N MET A 18 -20.81 1.20 26.51
CA MET A 18 -20.51 -0.24 26.40
C MET A 18 -19.05 -0.55 26.76
N VAL A 19 -18.12 0.30 26.33
CA VAL A 19 -16.69 0.11 26.66
C VAL A 19 -16.44 0.27 28.16
N LYS A 20 -17.08 1.24 28.82
CA LYS A 20 -16.97 1.43 30.26
C LYS A 20 -17.54 0.24 31.04
N GLU A 21 -18.64 -0.35 30.57
CA GLU A 21 -19.23 -1.54 31.19
C GLU A 21 -18.31 -2.76 31.10
N ILE A 22 -17.70 -2.99 29.92
CA ILE A 22 -16.73 -4.08 29.71
C ILE A 22 -15.49 -3.88 30.59
N ILE A 23 -14.98 -2.65 30.70
CA ILE A 23 -13.81 -2.33 31.53
C ILE A 23 -14.16 -2.39 33.03
N ALA A 24 -15.39 -2.05 33.42
CA ALA A 24 -15.84 -2.15 34.82
C ALA A 24 -15.92 -3.59 35.33
N GLY A 25 -16.09 -4.57 34.43
CA GLY A 25 -16.00 -6.01 34.75
C GLY A 25 -14.56 -6.53 34.95
N GLN A 26 -13.54 -5.66 34.86
CA GLN A 26 -12.14 -6.03 35.01
C GLN A 26 -11.74 -6.07 36.50
N TYR A 27 -11.39 -7.26 37.00
CA TYR A 27 -10.93 -7.42 38.38
C TYR A 27 -9.44 -7.11 38.48
N ILE A 28 -9.03 -6.39 39.53
CA ILE A 28 -7.62 -6.16 39.83
C ILE A 28 -7.19 -7.25 40.82
N VAL A 29 -6.25 -8.10 40.43
CA VAL A 29 -5.61 -9.10 41.31
C VAL A 29 -4.15 -8.71 41.42
N ASP A 30 -3.66 -8.49 42.64
CA ASP A 30 -2.28 -8.09 42.93
C ASP A 30 -1.76 -6.86 42.15
N GLY A 31 -2.62 -5.85 41.98
CA GLY A 31 -2.29 -4.62 41.24
C GLY A 31 -2.20 -4.80 39.72
N LEU A 32 -2.47 -6.01 39.22
CA LEU A 32 -2.54 -6.31 37.80
C LEU A 32 -4.02 -6.41 37.38
N PRO A 33 -4.45 -5.69 36.34
CA PRO A 33 -5.81 -5.83 35.83
C PRO A 33 -5.96 -7.19 35.13
N VAL A 34 -6.66 -8.12 35.78
CA VAL A 34 -7.00 -9.46 35.27
C VAL A 34 -8.42 -9.43 34.73
N GLY A 35 -8.54 -9.36 33.41
CA GLY A 35 -9.80 -9.42 32.67
C GLY A 35 -9.55 -9.98 31.28
N HIS A 36 -10.61 -10.47 30.64
CA HIS A 36 -10.60 -11.10 29.31
C HIS A 36 -9.65 -10.41 28.33
N ASP A 37 -9.02 -11.22 27.47
CA ASP A 37 -8.21 -10.76 26.34
C ASP A 37 -8.88 -9.54 25.69
N ARG A 38 -8.09 -8.47 25.51
CA ARG A 38 -8.55 -7.12 25.08
C ARG A 38 -9.01 -7.07 23.61
N LEU A 39 -9.73 -8.08 23.16
CA LEU A 39 -10.31 -8.17 21.82
C LEU A 39 -11.74 -7.63 21.90
N PHE A 40 -11.88 -6.33 21.60
CA PHE A 40 -13.19 -5.74 21.36
C PHE A 40 -13.71 -6.21 19.99
N ASP A 41 -14.94 -6.73 19.98
CA ASP A 41 -15.64 -7.09 18.74
C ASP A 41 -16.24 -5.84 18.06
N LEU A 42 -16.60 -5.92 16.77
CA LEU A 42 -17.21 -4.82 16.02
C LEU A 42 -18.53 -4.30 16.64
N SER A 43 -19.12 -5.02 17.59
CA SER A 43 -20.29 -4.62 18.35
C SER A 43 -20.13 -3.31 19.14
N ILE A 44 -18.88 -2.89 19.42
CA ILE A 44 -18.62 -1.58 20.06
C ILE A 44 -18.80 -0.38 19.11
N CYS A 45 -18.87 -0.63 17.80
CA CYS A 45 -18.99 0.42 16.80
C CYS A 45 -20.46 0.80 16.60
N THR A 46 -20.78 2.08 16.72
CA THR A 46 -22.15 2.61 16.56
C THR A 46 -22.44 3.01 15.11
N ASN A 47 -21.42 3.05 14.25
CA ASN A 47 -21.59 3.52 12.87
C ASN A 47 -22.53 2.58 12.08
N PRO A 48 -23.66 3.08 11.54
CA PRO A 48 -24.62 2.25 10.82
C PRO A 48 -24.08 1.75 9.47
N ASN A 49 -23.01 2.35 8.95
CA ASN A 49 -22.45 1.99 7.66
C ASN A 49 -21.35 0.92 7.81
N THR A 50 -21.76 -0.34 7.75
CA THR A 50 -20.87 -1.50 7.84
C THR A 50 -19.77 -1.53 6.77
N LYS A 51 -19.99 -0.90 5.61
CA LYS A 51 -18.99 -0.84 4.53
C LYS A 51 -17.76 -0.02 4.94
N ILE A 52 -17.96 1.08 5.68
CA ILE A 52 -16.87 1.94 6.15
C ILE A 52 -16.03 1.20 7.20
N LEU A 53 -16.68 0.39 8.04
CA LEU A 53 -16.02 -0.45 9.03
C LEU A 53 -15.19 -1.56 8.36
N ASP A 54 -15.77 -2.25 7.38
CA ASP A 54 -15.05 -3.28 6.61
C ASP A 54 -13.88 -2.71 5.81
N GLU A 55 -13.98 -1.47 5.32
CA GLU A 55 -12.85 -0.81 4.66
C GLU A 55 -11.72 -0.49 5.65
N GLY A 56 -12.05 -0.06 6.87
CA GLY A 56 -11.07 0.15 7.94
C GLY A 56 -10.41 -1.14 8.43
N ARG A 57 -11.00 -2.31 8.13
CA ARG A 57 -10.41 -3.64 8.36
C ARG A 57 -9.46 -4.10 7.26
N ARG A 58 -9.46 -3.43 6.10
CA ARG A 58 -8.63 -3.78 4.93
C ARG A 58 -7.46 -2.82 4.82
N SER A 59 -6.35 -3.18 5.46
CA SER A 59 -5.14 -2.34 5.49
C SER A 59 -4.01 -2.89 4.61
N PHE A 60 -3.85 -4.22 4.56
CA PHE A 60 -2.72 -4.85 3.88
C PHE A 60 -3.16 -5.73 2.69
N PRO A 61 -2.45 -5.66 1.55
CA PRO A 61 -1.54 -4.58 1.11
C PRO A 61 -2.32 -3.35 0.62
N SER A 62 -1.68 -2.18 0.55
CA SER A 62 -2.35 -0.98 0.02
C SER A 62 -2.62 -1.09 -1.48
N GLY A 63 -3.90 -1.10 -1.86
CA GLY A 63 -4.31 -1.11 -3.27
C GLY A 63 -3.88 0.14 -4.04
N HIS A 64 -3.99 1.33 -3.44
CA HIS A 64 -3.52 2.57 -4.06
C HIS A 64 -2.02 2.54 -4.35
N SER A 65 -1.22 2.07 -3.38
CA SER A 65 0.23 1.91 -3.55
C SER A 65 0.55 0.95 -4.69
N SER A 66 -0.13 -0.20 -4.73
CA SER A 66 0.07 -1.22 -5.76
C SER A 66 -0.23 -0.68 -7.16
N THR A 67 -1.33 0.04 -7.36
CA THR A 67 -1.71 0.60 -8.67
C THR A 67 -0.74 1.68 -9.14
N ILE A 68 -0.29 2.55 -8.22
CA ILE A 68 0.71 3.59 -8.52
C ILE A 68 2.02 2.91 -8.93
N CYS A 69 2.56 2.03 -8.10
CA CYS A 69 3.81 1.34 -8.41
C CYS A 69 3.72 0.53 -9.70
N SER A 70 2.64 -0.21 -9.93
CA SER A 70 2.51 -1.00 -11.17
C SER A 70 2.53 -0.12 -12.42
N THR A 71 1.82 1.01 -12.39
CA THR A 71 1.73 1.92 -13.54
C THR A 71 3.05 2.62 -13.81
N PHE A 72 3.67 3.19 -12.77
CA PHE A 72 4.89 3.96 -12.92
C PHE A 72 6.12 3.08 -13.20
N VAL A 73 6.20 1.89 -12.61
CA VAL A 73 7.26 0.92 -12.93
C VAL A 73 7.12 0.45 -14.37
N LEU A 74 5.91 0.06 -14.79
CA LEU A 74 5.67 -0.33 -16.18
C LEU A 74 6.06 0.80 -17.15
N LEU A 75 5.68 2.04 -16.85
CA LEU A 75 6.04 3.21 -17.64
C LEU A 75 7.55 3.41 -17.72
N THR A 76 8.27 3.24 -16.60
CA THR A 76 9.74 3.32 -16.58
C THR A 76 10.39 2.26 -17.48
N PHE A 77 9.96 0.99 -17.39
CA PHE A 77 10.47 -0.07 -18.26
C PHE A 77 10.11 0.17 -19.73
N TYR A 78 8.88 0.61 -20.00
CA TYR A 78 8.42 0.96 -21.34
C TYR A 78 9.26 2.07 -21.98
N LEU A 79 9.49 3.18 -21.25
CA LEU A 79 10.34 4.28 -21.72
C LEU A 79 11.79 3.84 -21.88
N ALA A 80 12.33 3.05 -20.95
CA ALA A 80 13.69 2.54 -21.03
C ALA A 80 13.92 1.69 -22.30
N GLY A 81 12.97 0.83 -22.65
CA GLY A 81 13.00 0.04 -23.88
C GLY A 81 12.82 0.89 -25.14
N LYS A 82 11.85 1.81 -25.16
CA LYS A 82 11.60 2.68 -26.32
C LYS A 82 12.74 3.63 -26.63
N LEU A 83 13.38 4.19 -25.61
CA LEU A 83 14.53 5.09 -25.76
C LEU A 83 15.84 4.32 -25.96
N ARG A 84 15.83 2.98 -25.85
CA ARG A 84 17.01 2.12 -25.94
C ARG A 84 18.12 2.63 -25.03
N VAL A 85 17.81 2.76 -23.74
CA VAL A 85 18.70 3.35 -22.74
C VAL A 85 20.03 2.59 -22.63
N PHE A 86 19.99 1.27 -22.76
CA PHE A 86 21.14 0.38 -22.62
C PHE A 86 21.73 -0.08 -23.97
N ASP A 87 21.54 0.69 -25.03
CA ASP A 87 22.21 0.44 -26.31
C ASP A 87 23.70 0.77 -26.25
N HIS A 88 24.46 0.48 -27.30
CA HIS A 88 25.89 0.80 -27.41
C HIS A 88 26.23 2.30 -27.24
N ARG A 89 25.23 3.18 -27.27
CA ARG A 89 25.37 4.62 -26.99
C ARG A 89 24.42 5.03 -25.87
N VAL A 90 24.96 5.06 -24.65
CA VAL A 90 24.20 5.51 -23.47
C VAL A 90 24.20 7.04 -23.43
N TYR A 91 23.01 7.63 -23.55
CA TYR A 91 22.81 9.08 -23.39
C TYR A 91 22.10 9.34 -22.07
N ILE A 92 22.67 10.23 -21.24
CA ILE A 92 22.15 10.51 -19.89
C ILE A 92 20.70 11.01 -19.90
N TRP A 93 20.31 11.83 -20.88
CA TRP A 93 18.94 12.33 -20.97
C TRP A 93 17.90 11.22 -21.15
N ARG A 94 18.25 10.12 -21.84
CA ARG A 94 17.37 8.95 -22.02
C ARG A 94 17.15 8.22 -20.71
N LEU A 95 18.22 8.09 -19.92
CA LEU A 95 18.15 7.52 -18.58
C LEU A 95 17.27 8.39 -17.68
N VAL A 96 17.50 9.70 -17.65
CA VAL A 96 16.74 10.67 -16.84
C VAL A 96 15.24 10.61 -17.15
N ILE A 97 14.85 10.64 -18.43
CA ILE A 97 13.44 10.53 -18.83
C ILE A 97 12.83 9.20 -18.40
N SER A 98 13.59 8.10 -18.49
CA SER A 98 13.08 6.76 -18.15
C SER A 98 12.89 6.56 -16.64
N ILE A 99 13.71 7.18 -15.80
CA ILE A 99 13.63 7.07 -14.32
C ILE A 99 12.70 8.10 -13.68
N LEU A 100 12.36 9.19 -14.37
CA LEU A 100 11.46 10.25 -13.88
C LEU A 100 10.11 9.73 -13.33
N PRO A 101 9.45 8.73 -13.94
CA PRO A 101 8.25 8.13 -13.39
C PRO A 101 8.44 7.55 -11.97
N ILE A 102 9.59 6.95 -11.65
CA ILE A 102 9.86 6.40 -10.31
C ILE A 102 9.85 7.50 -9.25
N PHE A 103 10.43 8.66 -9.54
CA PHE A 103 10.38 9.82 -8.63
C PHE A 103 8.95 10.32 -8.43
N GLY A 104 8.14 10.34 -9.50
CA GLY A 104 6.71 10.64 -9.42
C GLY A 104 5.96 9.66 -8.51
N ALA A 105 6.23 8.36 -8.61
CA ALA A 105 5.63 7.34 -7.75
C ALA A 105 6.00 7.55 -6.28
N ILE A 106 7.29 7.76 -5.98
CA ILE A 106 7.78 8.00 -4.62
C ILE A 106 7.12 9.25 -4.03
N TYR A 107 7.01 10.34 -4.80
CA TYR A 107 6.37 11.58 -4.36
C TYR A 107 4.90 11.35 -4.00
N ILE A 108 4.11 10.73 -4.90
CA ILE A 108 2.69 10.45 -4.64
C ILE A 108 2.54 9.53 -3.42
N MET A 109 3.36 8.49 -3.31
CA MET A 109 3.35 7.59 -2.15
C MET A 109 3.70 8.32 -0.84
N SER A 110 4.65 9.25 -0.88
CA SER A 110 5.05 10.04 0.28
C SER A 110 3.91 10.95 0.77
N THR A 111 3.15 11.56 -0.15
CA THR A 111 1.95 12.32 0.23
C THR A 111 0.88 11.44 0.87
N ARG A 112 0.74 10.18 0.44
CA ARG A 112 -0.19 9.22 1.04
C ARG A 112 0.26 8.70 2.41
N HIS A 113 1.57 8.68 2.69
CA HIS A 113 2.10 8.35 4.00
C HIS A 113 1.76 9.44 5.04
N GLN A 114 1.83 10.71 4.64
CA GLN A 114 1.54 11.86 5.50
C GLN A 114 0.07 11.91 5.96
N ASP A 115 -0.85 11.32 5.20
CA ASP A 115 -2.27 11.27 5.57
C ASP A 115 -2.55 10.35 6.79
N ASN A 116 -1.54 9.64 7.32
CA ASN A 116 -1.65 8.76 8.51
C ASN A 116 -2.70 7.64 8.38
N LEU A 117 -3.20 7.38 7.16
CA LEU A 117 -4.25 6.40 6.89
C LEU A 117 -3.71 4.97 6.75
N HIS A 118 -2.40 4.79 6.56
CA HIS A 118 -1.78 3.51 6.22
C HIS A 118 -0.48 3.32 6.98
N HIS A 119 -0.20 2.10 7.41
CA HIS A 119 1.13 1.78 7.92
C HIS A 119 2.13 1.78 6.77
N TRP A 120 3.36 2.21 7.05
CA TRP A 120 4.44 2.20 6.06
C TRP A 120 4.67 0.78 5.47
N SER A 121 4.40 -0.27 6.26
CA SER A 121 4.46 -1.67 5.84
C SER A 121 3.44 -2.01 4.75
N ASP A 122 2.24 -1.42 4.83
CA ASP A 122 1.15 -1.66 3.89
C ASP A 122 1.43 -0.97 2.55
N LEU A 123 2.06 0.21 2.63
CA LEU A 123 2.55 0.98 1.49
C LEU A 123 3.67 0.22 0.77
N LEU A 124 4.65 -0.33 1.52
CA LEU A 124 5.74 -1.12 0.99
C LEU A 124 5.27 -2.45 0.37
N GLY A 125 4.36 -3.16 1.04
CA GLY A 125 3.77 -4.39 0.52
C GLY A 125 3.03 -4.18 -0.79
N GLY A 126 2.24 -3.10 -0.89
CA GLY A 126 1.60 -2.71 -2.15
C GLY A 126 2.62 -2.35 -3.24
N ALA A 127 3.67 -1.61 -2.90
CA ALA A 127 4.71 -1.21 -3.86
C ALA A 127 5.45 -2.41 -4.46
N ILE A 128 5.82 -3.39 -3.63
CA ILE A 128 6.47 -4.63 -4.07
C ILE A 128 5.54 -5.41 -4.99
N LEU A 129 4.28 -5.63 -4.57
CA LEU A 129 3.30 -6.36 -5.38
C LEU A 129 3.07 -5.70 -6.74
N GLY A 130 2.85 -4.39 -6.76
CA GLY A 130 2.65 -3.62 -7.99
C GLY A 130 3.87 -3.67 -8.91
N SER A 131 5.07 -3.54 -8.35
CA SER A 131 6.32 -3.60 -9.13
C SER A 131 6.55 -4.97 -9.76
N LEU A 132 6.29 -6.06 -9.02
CA LEU A 132 6.39 -7.42 -9.54
C LEU A 132 5.43 -7.65 -10.71
N VAL A 133 4.17 -7.25 -10.56
CA VAL A 133 3.18 -7.35 -11.64
C VAL A 133 3.63 -6.55 -12.87
N ALA A 134 4.14 -5.34 -12.69
CA ALA A 134 4.63 -4.53 -13.80
C ALA A 134 5.81 -5.17 -14.54
N ILE A 135 6.77 -5.75 -13.81
CA ILE A 135 7.93 -6.44 -14.39
C ILE A 135 7.47 -7.65 -15.20
N ILE A 136 6.55 -8.46 -14.66
CA ILE A 136 5.98 -9.62 -15.35
C ILE A 136 5.27 -9.19 -16.63
N VAL A 137 4.38 -8.19 -16.54
CA VAL A 137 3.64 -7.67 -17.69
C VAL A 137 4.58 -7.11 -18.75
N TYR A 138 5.60 -6.34 -18.36
CA TYR A 138 6.58 -5.81 -19.29
C TYR A 138 7.28 -6.95 -20.06
N HIS A 139 7.79 -7.96 -19.36
CA HIS A 139 8.49 -9.08 -19.97
C HIS A 139 7.59 -10.05 -20.73
N PHE A 140 6.28 -10.01 -20.53
CA PHE A 140 5.31 -10.73 -21.35
C PHE A 140 5.17 -10.11 -22.74
N PHE A 141 5.23 -8.78 -22.84
CA PHE A 141 5.04 -8.05 -24.11
C PHE A 141 6.33 -7.61 -24.80
N TYR A 142 7.42 -7.40 -24.05
CA TYR A 142 8.67 -6.81 -24.55
C TYR A 142 9.90 -7.62 -24.14
N PRO A 143 10.95 -7.63 -24.99
CA PRO A 143 12.29 -8.10 -24.61
C PRO A 143 12.89 -7.29 -23.45
N PRO A 144 13.91 -7.83 -22.76
CA PRO A 144 14.65 -7.07 -21.75
C PRO A 144 15.19 -5.74 -22.31
N VAL A 145 15.25 -4.71 -21.46
CA VAL A 145 15.70 -3.35 -21.82
C VAL A 145 17.15 -3.29 -22.35
N THR A 146 17.94 -4.33 -22.11
CA THR A 146 19.31 -4.50 -22.62
C THR A 146 19.37 -5.12 -24.01
N SER A 147 18.26 -5.66 -24.52
CA SER A 147 18.19 -6.24 -25.86
C SER A 147 18.19 -5.15 -26.93
N PHE A 148 18.81 -5.44 -28.07
CA PHE A 148 18.79 -4.58 -29.27
C PHE A 148 17.37 -4.33 -29.78
N TYR A 149 16.44 -5.25 -29.51
CA TYR A 149 15.04 -5.17 -29.93
C TYR A 149 14.10 -4.69 -28.81
N SER A 150 14.64 -4.13 -27.70
CA SER A 150 13.86 -3.63 -26.55
C SER A 150 12.80 -2.57 -26.91
N ASN A 151 12.91 -1.93 -28.07
CA ASN A 151 11.94 -0.96 -28.56
C ASN A 151 10.73 -1.57 -29.28
N LYS A 152 10.76 -2.88 -29.56
CA LYS A 152 9.70 -3.62 -30.26
C LYS A 152 9.06 -4.65 -29.32
N PRO A 153 7.73 -4.84 -29.38
CA PRO A 153 7.11 -5.98 -28.72
C PRO A 153 7.56 -7.29 -29.41
N TYR A 154 7.35 -8.42 -28.72
CA TYR A 154 7.52 -9.75 -29.34
C TYR A 154 6.60 -9.96 -30.55
#